data_AF-A0A2S9GHM2-F1
#
_entry.id   AF-A0A2S9GHM2-F1
#
_cell.length_a   1.000
_cell.length_b   1.000
_cell.length_c   1.000
_cell.angle_alpha   90.00
_cell.angle_beta   90.00
_cell.angle_gamma   90.00
#
_symmetry.space_group_name_H-M   'P 1'
#
loop_
_entity.id
_entity.type
_entity.pdbx_description
1 polymer ?
#
loop_
_entity_poly.entity_id
_entity_poly.type
_entity_poly.pdbx_seq_one_letter_code
_entity_poly.pdbx_strand_id
1 'polypeptide(L)'
;YTPTDEARHAAAKTGATEADKTDSFVVTIDDGNGGVTPVTVQVQIRPANDRPDASGSVGLPNMGSGVVSGAINTDDDDDDTFTYG
;
A
#
# COMPACT_ATOMS: atom_id res chain seq x y z
N TYR A 1 -3.61 -8.12 -14.19
CA TYR A 1 -3.04 -6.94 -13.51
C TYR A 1 -3.67 -6.88 -12.14
N THR A 2 -2.84 -6.80 -11.10
CA THR A 2 -3.26 -6.59 -9.72
C THR A 2 -2.52 -5.32 -9.28
N PRO A 3 -3.22 -4.21 -8.96
CA PRO A 3 -2.57 -3.03 -8.39
C PRO A 3 -1.79 -3.40 -7.12
N THR A 4 -0.68 -2.73 -6.86
CA THR A 4 0.03 -2.87 -5.59
C THR A 4 -0.75 -2.22 -4.46
N ASP A 5 -0.40 -2.56 -3.22
CA ASP A 5 -1.03 -2.00 -2.04
C ASP A 5 -0.74 -0.49 -1.93
N GLU A 6 0.47 -0.03 -2.24
CA GLU A 6 0.80 1.40 -2.30
C GLU A 6 -0.04 2.16 -3.33
N ALA A 7 -0.33 1.54 -4.48
CA ALA A 7 -1.18 2.15 -5.51
C ALA A 7 -2.65 2.24 -5.06
N ARG A 8 -3.15 1.21 -4.37
CA ARG A 8 -4.50 1.22 -3.79
C ARG A 8 -4.62 2.23 -2.66
N HIS A 9 -3.59 2.33 -1.83
CA HIS A 9 -3.44 3.33 -0.78
C HIS A 9 -3.49 4.74 -1.37
N ALA A 10 -2.69 5.02 -2.41
CA ALA A 10 -2.70 6.32 -3.08
C ALA A 10 -4.09 6.68 -3.64
N ALA A 11 -4.79 5.70 -4.24
CA ALA A 11 -6.16 5.86 -4.73
C ALA A 11 -7.20 6.14 -3.62
N ALA A 12 -6.92 5.75 -2.37
CA ALA A 12 -7.80 5.93 -1.22
C ALA A 12 -7.67 7.29 -0.52
N LYS A 13 -6.62 8.07 -0.83
CA LYS A 13 -6.40 9.39 -0.22
C LYS A 13 -7.56 10.34 -0.50
N THR A 14 -7.93 11.14 0.51
CA THR A 14 -8.88 12.24 0.30
C THR A 14 -8.27 13.22 -0.71
N GLY A 15 -8.96 13.44 -1.82
CA GLY A 15 -8.45 14.26 -2.93
C GLY A 15 -7.62 13.50 -3.96
N ALA A 16 -7.56 12.16 -3.91
CA ALA A 16 -6.94 11.34 -4.94
C ALA A 16 -7.46 11.72 -6.34
N THR A 17 -6.52 11.97 -7.24
CA THR A 17 -6.76 12.37 -8.62
C THR A 17 -7.19 11.16 -9.46
N GLU A 18 -7.59 11.41 -10.70
CA GLU A 18 -7.86 10.31 -11.64
C GLU A 18 -6.59 9.53 -11.97
N ALA A 19 -5.42 10.18 -11.98
CA ALA A 19 -4.14 9.51 -12.21
C ALA A 19 -3.81 8.51 -11.08
N ASP A 20 -4.23 8.80 -9.84
CA ASP A 20 -4.05 7.86 -8.72
C ASP A 20 -5.00 6.66 -8.79
N LYS A 21 -6.09 6.78 -9.57
CA LYS A 21 -7.16 5.77 -9.67
C LYS A 21 -7.12 4.98 -10.98
N THR A 22 -6.18 5.28 -11.88
CA THR A 22 -6.10 4.61 -13.18
C THR A 22 -4.66 4.26 -13.52
N ASP A 23 -4.47 3.04 -14.01
CA ASP A 23 -3.24 2.62 -14.66
C ASP A 23 -3.49 2.42 -16.16
N SER A 24 -2.45 2.53 -16.98
CA SER A 24 -2.55 2.26 -18.41
C SER A 24 -1.31 1.58 -18.95
N PHE A 25 -1.53 0.64 -19.87
CA PHE A 25 -0.47 0.00 -20.62
C PHE A 25 -0.86 -0.10 -22.09
N VAL A 26 0.15 -0.22 -22.95
CA VAL A 26 -0.04 -0.39 -24.38
C VAL A 26 0.17 -1.86 -24.73
N VAL A 27 -0.82 -2.43 -25.42
CA VAL A 27 -0.70 -3.73 -26.08
C VAL A 27 -0.56 -3.51 -27.56
N THR A 28 0.25 -4.33 -28.21
CA THR A 28 0.50 -4.24 -29.64
C THR A 28 -0.14 -5.44 -30.33
N ILE A 29 -0.99 -5.18 -31.32
CA ILE A 29 -1.64 -6.21 -32.14
C ILE A 29 -0.91 -6.28 -33.47
N ASP A 30 -0.30 -7.44 -33.75
CA ASP A 30 0.31 -7.77 -35.03
C ASP A 30 -0.69 -8.62 -35.85
N ASP A 31 -0.95 -8.22 -37.09
CA ASP A 31 -1.86 -8.94 -38.00
C ASP A 31 -1.19 -10.07 -38.79
N GLY A 32 0.11 -10.30 -38.57
CA GLY A 32 0.93 -11.31 -39.25
C GLY A 32 1.30 -10.96 -40.69
N ASN A 33 0.88 -9.79 -41.18
CA ASN A 33 1.12 -9.31 -42.54
C ASN A 33 1.91 -8.00 -42.57
N GLY A 34 2.57 -7.65 -41.45
CA GLY A 34 3.38 -6.45 -41.29
C GLY A 34 2.59 -5.24 -40.78
N GLY A 35 1.29 -5.39 -40.49
CA GLY A 35 0.48 -4.41 -39.80
C GLY A 35 0.63 -4.53 -38.29
N VAL A 36 0.99 -3.44 -37.62
CA VAL A 36 1.17 -3.38 -36.17
C VAL A 36 0.34 -2.22 -35.62
N THR A 37 -0.61 -2.51 -34.73
CA THR A 37 -1.50 -1.52 -34.13
C THR A 37 -1.33 -1.45 -32.61
N PRO A 38 -0.91 -0.31 -32.05
CA PRO A 38 -0.91 -0.11 -30.61
C PRO A 38 -2.33 0.15 -30.08
N VAL A 39 -2.67 -0.46 -28.95
CA VAL A 39 -3.93 -0.32 -28.24
C VAL A 39 -3.65 0.04 -26.80
N THR A 40 -4.15 1.20 -26.34
CA THR A 40 -4.07 1.60 -24.94
C THR A 40 -5.17 0.89 -24.15
N VAL A 41 -4.78 0.18 -23.09
CA VAL A 41 -5.68 -0.41 -22.12
C VAL A 41 -5.61 0.43 -20.86
N GLN A 42 -6.77 0.91 -20.39
CA GLN A 42 -6.90 1.57 -19.10
C GLN A 42 -7.51 0.60 -18.09
N VAL A 43 -6.97 0.62 -16.87
CA VAL A 43 -7.44 -0.21 -15.76
C VAL A 43 -7.71 0.69 -14.56
N GLN A 44 -8.88 0.53 -13.94
CA GLN A 44 -9.21 1.23 -12.71
C GLN A 44 -8.54 0.56 -11.51
N ILE A 45 -7.92 1.37 -10.67
CA ILE A 45 -7.39 0.97 -9.37
C ILE A 45 -8.51 1.15 -8.36
N ARG A 46 -8.89 0.06 -7.69
CA ARG A 46 -9.89 0.11 -6.62
C ARG A 46 -9.23 0.64 -5.34
N PRO A 47 -9.73 1.75 -4.77
CA PRO A 47 -9.17 2.30 -3.54
C PRO A 47 -9.26 1.32 -2.38
N ALA A 48 -8.21 1.29 -1.57
CA ALA A 48 -8.23 0.69 -0.25
C ALA A 48 -7.09 1.26 0.59
N ASN A 49 -7.29 1.26 1.89
CA ASN A 49 -6.26 1.60 2.86
C ASN A 49 -6.50 0.78 4.12
N ASP A 50 -5.50 0.03 4.53
CA ASP A 50 -5.44 -0.68 5.79
C ASP A 50 -4.86 0.26 6.85
N ARG A 51 -5.51 0.30 8.01
CA ARG A 51 -5.08 1.22 9.07
C ARG A 51 -3.86 0.62 9.78
N PRO A 52 -2.85 1.44 10.09
CA PRO A 52 -1.73 1.01 10.94
C PRO A 52 -2.22 0.41 12.27
N ASP A 53 -1.69 -0.76 12.64
CA ASP A 53 -1.95 -1.42 13.93
C ASP A 53 -0.74 -1.33 14.87
N ALA A 54 -0.99 -1.07 16.15
CA ALA A 54 0.04 -0.98 17.17
C ALA A 54 -0.34 -1.81 18.40
N SER A 55 0.59 -2.65 18.85
CA SER A 55 0.44 -3.43 20.08
C SER A 55 1.64 -3.22 21.00
N GLY A 56 1.39 -3.30 22.31
CA GLY A 56 2.40 -3.09 23.34
C GLY A 56 2.49 -4.27 24.29
N SER A 57 3.69 -4.51 24.81
CA SER A 57 3.94 -5.46 25.89
C SER A 57 4.79 -4.83 26.98
N VAL A 58 4.51 -5.16 28.23
CA VAL A 58 5.29 -4.74 29.40
C VAL A 58 5.77 -5.99 30.12
N GLY A 59 7.09 -6.10 30.30
CA GLY A 59 7.73 -7.18 31.01
C GLY A 59 7.56 -7.05 32.53
N LEU A 60 7.95 -8.09 33.25
CA LEU A 60 8.01 -8.04 34.71
C LEU A 60 9.23 -7.22 35.18
N PRO A 61 9.17 -6.62 36.39
CA PRO A 61 10.32 -5.93 36.97
C PRO A 61 11.52 -6.87 37.13
N ASN A 62 12.70 -6.40 36.76
CA ASN A 62 13.94 -7.10 37.02
C ASN A 62 14.15 -7.21 38.55
N MET A 63 14.35 -8.43 39.05
CA MET A 63 14.42 -8.68 40.50
C MET A 63 15.64 -8.07 41.21
N GLY A 64 16.70 -7.70 40.47
CA GLY A 64 17.91 -7.09 41.04
C GLY A 64 17.96 -5.58 40.89
N SER A 65 17.39 -5.02 39.82
CA SER A 65 17.44 -3.58 39.53
C SER A 65 16.09 -2.85 39.61
N GLY A 66 14.97 -3.58 39.68
CA GLY A 66 13.62 -3.03 39.65
C GLY A 66 13.17 -2.48 38.29
N VAL A 67 14.05 -2.50 37.28
CA VAL A 67 13.75 -1.96 35.93
C VAL A 67 12.68 -2.80 35.24
N VAL A 68 11.69 -2.14 34.65
CA VAL A 68 10.66 -2.73 33.81
C VAL A 68 10.91 -2.30 32.36
N SER A 69 11.01 -3.26 31.45
CA SER A 69 11.13 -3.00 30.00
C SER A 69 9.84 -3.39 29.30
N GLY A 70 9.53 -2.72 28.20
CA GLY A 70 8.43 -3.06 27.31
C GLY A 70 8.86 -2.98 25.85
N ALA A 71 8.02 -3.49 24.96
CA ALA A 71 8.19 -3.40 23.52
C ALA A 71 6.89 -2.93 22.86
N ILE A 72 7.03 -2.13 21.81
CA ILE A 72 5.94 -1.74 20.92
C ILE A 72 6.18 -2.43 19.58
N ASN A 73 5.16 -3.10 19.07
CA ASN A 73 5.14 -3.66 17.72
C ASN A 73 4.15 -2.85 16.89
N THR A 74 4.55 -2.50 15.67
CA THR A 74 3.73 -1.79 14.69
C THR A 74 3.67 -2.63 13.42
N ASP A 75 2.49 -2.69 12.80
CA ASP A 75 2.25 -3.40 11.55
C ASP A 75 1.35 -2.55 10.65
N ASP A 76 1.71 -2.45 9.38
CA ASP A 76 1.00 -1.64 8.40
C ASP A 76 1.31 -2.15 7.00
N ASP A 77 0.34 -2.84 6.40
CA ASP A 77 0.47 -3.43 5.07
C ASP A 77 0.61 -2.36 3.95
N ASP A 78 0.20 -1.12 4.22
CA ASP A 78 0.25 0.00 3.27
C ASP A 78 1.37 1.03 3.59
N ASP A 79 2.21 0.77 4.59
CA ASP A 79 3.31 1.64 5.07
C ASP A 79 2.85 3.07 5.42
N ASP A 80 1.63 3.16 5.97
CA ASP A 80 1.01 4.39 6.47
C ASP A 80 1.79 4.95 7.69
N THR A 81 1.87 6.27 7.81
CA THR A 81 2.68 6.88 8.89
C THR A 81 1.97 6.83 10.25
N PHE A 82 2.54 6.11 11.22
CA PHE A 82 2.11 6.17 12.62
C PHE A 82 2.40 7.54 13.25
N THR A 83 1.38 8.17 13.85
CA THR A 83 1.57 9.36 14.70
C THR A 83 1.19 9.03 16.14
N TYR A 84 2.14 9.16 17.09
CA TYR A 84 1.87 9.07 18.52
C TYR A 84 1.56 10.46 19.07
N GLY A 85 0.46 10.59 19.83
CA GLY A 85 0.02 11.82 20.51
C GLY A 85 0.04 11.67 22.03
#